data_AF-A0A818XAV5-F1
#
_entry.id   AF-A0A818XAV5-F1
#
_cell.length_a   1.000
_cell.length_b   1.000
_cell.length_c   1.000
_cell.angle_alpha   90.00
_cell.angle_beta   90.00
_cell.angle_gamma   90.00
#
_symmetry.space_group_name_H-M   'P 1'
#
loop_
_entity.id
_entity.type
_entity.pdbx_description
1 polymer ?
#
loop_
_entity_poly.entity_id
_entity_poly.type
_entity_poly.pdbx_seq_one_letter_code
_entity_poly.pdbx_strand_id
1 'polypeptide(L)'
;MGIPGFFKWLTNKDNYPNIKRFCIEDEPSYDEHGVYQPLDETKKNPNNIEFDNLYLDMNEIIYSAVRSNNGSEIKTEDEIILLIFNYIDRIFSIVRPRKLLYIAMDGVAPRAKLHNQRTKRFLQVKDTIEKTKQIERIKREILANGGLLPKDNHQKEQIKLFDENCITPGTPFMSKLSDCLLYYIYNRMNRNLAWQSIIVIFSNANEPGEGEHKIINFIRQQLTQLDYNKNIHHVLYGTDADLIILGLTLDECHITIIRNEFKPSQPRPCEICQQFGHDIITCKGITTKEKYDQQLNSIKTKYIFVDLSLLRDELYQSLEIDKQLLFKWDHKRFLNDWIFICILVGNDFLPNLSSCEIHEDIIKLLINIYKENVLKSNYLNNSY
;
A
#
# COMPACT_ATOMS: atom_id res chain seq x y z
N MET A 1 -10.37 -8.20 -10.71
CA MET A 1 -10.61 -7.34 -9.52
C MET A 1 -9.40 -6.46 -9.29
N GLY A 2 -9.54 -5.15 -9.12
CA GLY A 2 -8.41 -4.32 -8.69
C GLY A 2 -8.00 -4.64 -7.24
N ILE A 3 -6.74 -4.37 -6.90
CA ILE A 3 -6.15 -4.45 -5.55
C ILE A 3 -7.06 -3.93 -4.41
N PRO A 4 -7.77 -2.79 -4.57
CA PRO A 4 -8.71 -2.30 -3.54
C PRO A 4 -9.94 -3.20 -3.36
N GLY A 5 -10.38 -3.89 -4.43
CA GLY A 5 -11.54 -4.77 -4.42
C GLY A 5 -11.30 -6.04 -3.62
N PHE A 6 -10.13 -6.68 -3.77
CA PHE A 6 -9.79 -7.88 -3.01
C PHE A 6 -9.65 -7.60 -1.51
N PHE A 7 -8.93 -6.54 -1.14
CA PHE A 7 -8.80 -6.15 0.27
C PHE A 7 -10.15 -5.76 0.89
N LYS A 8 -10.97 -5.00 0.15
CA LYS A 8 -12.33 -4.63 0.58
C LYS A 8 -13.19 -5.87 0.77
N TRP A 9 -13.10 -6.85 -0.14
CA TRP A 9 -13.80 -8.12 -0.01
C TRP A 9 -13.32 -8.86 1.25
N LEU A 10 -12.01 -9.05 1.42
CA LEU A 10 -11.44 -9.80 2.53
C LEU A 10 -11.84 -9.22 3.90
N THR A 11 -11.76 -7.90 4.04
CA THR A 11 -12.07 -7.17 5.28
C THR A 11 -13.54 -6.79 5.44
N ASN A 12 -14.41 -7.26 4.56
CA ASN A 12 -15.85 -7.09 4.72
C ASN A 12 -16.32 -7.83 5.99
N LYS A 13 -17.34 -7.28 6.65
CA LYS A 13 -17.94 -7.84 7.86
C LYS A 13 -18.44 -9.27 7.68
N ASP A 14 -18.84 -9.61 6.47
CA ASP A 14 -19.41 -10.92 6.13
C ASP A 14 -18.33 -11.97 5.80
N ASN A 15 -17.05 -11.59 5.80
CA ASN A 15 -15.94 -12.47 5.39
C ASN A 15 -14.96 -12.69 6.55
N TYR A 16 -13.98 -11.81 6.73
CA TYR A 16 -12.91 -11.95 7.73
C TYR A 16 -12.68 -10.63 8.49
N PRO A 17 -13.64 -10.14 9.31
CA PRO A 17 -13.54 -8.82 9.92
C PRO A 17 -12.44 -8.69 10.97
N ASN A 18 -12.06 -9.78 11.65
CA ASN A 18 -11.16 -9.73 12.81
C ASN A 18 -9.68 -9.64 12.42
N ILE A 19 -9.35 -9.90 11.15
CA ILE A 19 -7.97 -9.84 10.67
C ILE A 19 -7.45 -8.39 10.66
N LYS A 20 -8.35 -7.39 10.67
CA LYS A 20 -8.03 -5.96 10.62
C LYS A 20 -8.08 -5.35 12.02
N ARG A 21 -7.02 -4.63 12.39
CA ARG A 21 -7.00 -3.76 13.59
C ARG A 21 -6.36 -2.41 13.28
N PHE A 22 -6.79 -1.36 13.98
CA PHE A 22 -6.14 -0.05 13.89
C PHE A 22 -4.80 -0.06 14.61
N CYS A 23 -3.81 0.61 14.02
CA CYS A 23 -2.55 0.88 14.68
C CYS A 23 -2.74 1.95 15.76
N ILE A 24 -2.13 1.74 16.91
CA ILE A 24 -1.96 2.71 17.97
C ILE A 24 -0.62 3.41 17.74
N GLU A 25 -0.64 4.73 17.63
CA GLU A 25 0.53 5.57 17.43
C GLU A 25 0.74 6.42 18.69
N ASP A 26 1.94 6.42 19.25
CA ASP A 26 2.31 7.38 20.29
C ASP A 26 2.48 8.76 19.64
N GLU A 27 2.02 9.81 20.32
CA GLU A 27 2.25 11.19 19.89
C GLU A 27 3.48 11.76 20.60
N PRO A 28 4.30 12.59 19.92
CA PRO A 28 5.42 13.26 20.56
C PRO A 28 4.95 14.08 21.76
N SER A 29 5.68 13.99 22.88
CA SER A 29 5.39 14.79 24.06
C SER A 29 6.17 16.11 24.03
N TYR A 30 5.63 17.10 24.73
CA TYR A 30 6.34 18.34 25.06
C TYR A 30 6.52 18.38 26.57
N ASP A 31 7.67 18.84 27.03
CA ASP A 31 7.87 19.05 28.46
C ASP A 31 7.10 20.29 28.97
N GLU A 32 7.16 20.52 30.28
CA GLU A 32 6.54 21.67 30.95
C GLU A 32 7.05 23.04 30.47
N HIS A 33 8.15 23.06 29.71
CA HIS A 33 8.74 24.26 29.10
C HIS A 33 8.46 24.36 27.59
N GLY A 34 7.68 23.43 27.03
CA GLY A 34 7.34 23.40 25.61
C GLY A 34 8.46 22.86 24.71
N VAL A 35 9.48 22.21 25.27
CA VAL A 35 10.55 21.58 24.49
C VAL A 35 10.05 20.25 23.94
N TYR A 36 10.24 20.05 22.63
CA TYR A 36 9.89 18.83 21.93
C TYR A 36 10.70 17.64 22.45
N GLN A 37 10.00 16.61 22.92
CA GLN A 37 10.61 15.33 23.27
C GLN A 37 10.35 14.31 22.15
N PRO A 38 11.40 13.76 21.52
CA PRO A 38 11.23 12.75 20.49
C PRO A 38 10.64 11.48 21.10
N LEU A 39 9.90 10.74 20.26
CA LEU A 39 9.34 9.44 20.64
C LEU A 39 10.47 8.47 20.98
N ASP A 40 10.37 7.83 22.14
CA ASP A 40 11.29 6.77 22.55
C ASP A 40 10.81 5.42 22.02
N GLU A 41 11.28 5.08 20.83
CA GLU A 41 10.95 3.85 20.10
C GLU A 41 11.59 2.60 20.73
N THR A 42 12.47 2.74 21.72
CA THR A 42 13.06 1.61 22.47
C THR A 42 12.07 1.03 23.48
N LYS A 43 11.05 1.80 23.88
CA LYS A 43 9.98 1.34 24.77
C LYS A 43 9.12 0.28 24.10
N LYS A 44 8.40 -0.48 24.93
CA LYS A 44 7.41 -1.48 24.48
C LYS A 44 6.45 -0.87 23.46
N ASN A 45 6.09 -1.65 22.45
CA ASN A 45 5.20 -1.21 21.40
C ASN A 45 3.77 -0.99 21.95
N PRO A 46 3.14 0.17 21.71
CA PRO A 46 1.80 0.49 22.23
C PRO A 46 0.69 -0.40 21.66
N ASN A 47 0.95 -1.13 20.57
CA ASN A 47 0.03 -2.08 19.96
C ASN A 47 -0.06 -3.43 20.73
N ASN A 48 0.61 -3.55 21.88
CA ASN A 48 0.69 -4.76 22.70
C ASN A 48 1.27 -5.99 21.97
N ILE A 49 2.00 -5.76 20.87
CA ILE A 49 2.72 -6.77 20.09
C ILE A 49 4.08 -6.21 19.73
N GLU A 50 5.13 -6.99 19.98
CA GLU A 50 6.48 -6.67 19.50
C GLU A 50 6.70 -7.31 18.14
N PHE A 51 7.41 -6.60 17.27
CA PHE A 51 7.74 -7.07 15.94
C PHE A 51 9.25 -7.20 15.79
N ASP A 52 9.72 -8.25 15.13
CA ASP A 52 11.15 -8.49 14.96
C ASP A 52 11.66 -7.79 13.69
N ASN A 53 10.97 -8.03 12.57
CA ASN A 53 11.41 -7.63 11.25
C ASN A 53 10.36 -6.77 10.56
N LEU A 54 10.75 -5.57 10.12
CA LEU A 54 9.94 -4.67 9.30
C LEU A 54 10.49 -4.65 7.87
N TYR A 55 9.63 -4.87 6.88
CA TYR A 55 9.95 -4.82 5.47
C TYR A 55 9.16 -3.70 4.80
N LEU A 56 9.85 -2.78 4.14
CA LEU A 56 9.27 -1.62 3.47
C LEU A 56 9.35 -1.77 1.97
N ASP A 57 8.20 -1.90 1.31
CA ASP A 57 8.10 -1.60 -0.12
C ASP A 57 8.07 -0.07 -0.31
N MET A 58 9.14 0.45 -0.89
CA MET A 58 9.33 1.89 -1.05
C MET A 58 8.41 2.50 -2.10
N ASN A 59 7.93 1.75 -3.09
CA ASN A 59 7.11 2.32 -4.15
C ASN A 59 5.87 3.01 -3.61
N GLU A 60 5.17 2.35 -2.69
CA GLU A 60 3.97 2.91 -2.07
C GLU A 60 4.26 4.13 -1.21
N ILE A 61 5.42 4.16 -0.54
CA ILE A 61 5.87 5.34 0.21
C ILE A 61 6.13 6.51 -0.75
N ILE A 62 6.81 6.28 -1.87
CA ILE A 62 7.12 7.30 -2.87
C ILE A 62 5.83 7.86 -3.47
N TYR A 63 4.91 7.02 -3.93
CA TYR A 63 3.63 7.47 -4.48
C TYR A 63 2.78 8.22 -3.45
N SER A 64 2.77 7.77 -2.19
CA SER A 64 2.08 8.47 -1.10
C SER A 64 2.69 9.85 -0.82
N ALA A 65 4.02 9.96 -0.86
CA ALA A 65 4.74 11.21 -0.68
C ALA A 65 4.47 12.20 -1.81
N VAL A 66 4.42 11.74 -3.06
CA VAL A 66 4.07 12.57 -4.22
C VAL A 66 2.62 13.07 -4.11
N ARG A 67 1.68 12.18 -3.78
CA ARG A 67 0.23 12.46 -3.79
C ARG A 67 -0.33 13.10 -2.51
N SER A 68 0.44 13.16 -1.43
CA SER A 68 -0.04 13.77 -0.18
C SER A 68 -0.32 15.26 -0.36
N ASN A 69 -1.56 15.71 -0.18
CA ASN A 69 -1.89 17.13 -0.32
C ASN A 69 -1.68 17.85 1.03
N ASN A 70 -0.59 18.61 1.16
CA ASN A 70 -0.39 19.57 2.25
C ASN A 70 -0.84 20.99 1.87
N GLY A 71 -1.66 21.13 0.83
CA GLY A 71 -2.08 22.42 0.29
C GLY A 71 -2.02 22.44 -1.24
N SER A 72 -2.26 23.62 -1.81
CA SER A 72 -2.27 23.88 -3.25
C SER A 72 -0.88 24.10 -3.87
N GLU A 73 0.20 23.79 -3.13
CA GLU A 73 1.59 24.03 -3.54
C GLU A 73 2.20 22.79 -4.19
N ILE A 74 2.91 23.02 -5.28
CA ILE A 74 3.62 21.98 -6.03
C ILE A 74 4.92 21.68 -5.28
N LYS A 75 5.16 20.39 -5.02
CA LYS A 75 6.32 19.96 -4.24
C LYS A 75 7.57 19.86 -5.08
N THR A 76 8.70 20.29 -4.52
CA THR A 76 10.03 20.02 -5.09
C THR A 76 10.43 18.55 -4.86
N GLU A 77 11.41 18.05 -5.62
CA GLU A 77 11.97 16.70 -5.37
C GLU A 77 12.49 16.55 -3.94
N ASP A 78 13.14 17.58 -3.40
CA ASP A 78 13.72 17.56 -2.06
C ASP A 78 12.63 17.50 -0.98
N GLU A 79 11.52 18.21 -1.17
CA GLU A 79 10.33 18.09 -0.31
C GLU A 79 9.72 16.69 -0.37
N ILE A 80 9.65 16.08 -1.54
CA ILE A 80 9.16 14.69 -1.69
C ILE A 80 10.08 13.72 -0.93
N ILE A 81 11.39 13.88 -1.05
CA ILE A 81 12.38 13.06 -0.32
C ILE A 81 12.22 13.23 1.20
N LEU A 82 12.07 14.46 1.70
CA LEU A 82 11.82 14.70 3.12
C LEU A 82 10.51 14.07 3.60
N LEU A 83 9.46 14.12 2.78
CA LEU A 83 8.20 13.43 3.09
C LEU A 83 8.39 11.91 3.15
N ILE A 84 9.18 11.32 2.23
CA ILE A 84 9.52 9.89 2.26
C ILE A 84 10.20 9.53 3.59
N PHE A 85 11.16 10.33 4.05
CA PHE A 85 11.82 10.11 5.35
C PHE A 85 10.82 10.15 6.51
N ASN A 86 9.92 11.13 6.52
CA ASN A 86 8.88 11.23 7.55
C ASN A 86 7.92 10.03 7.52
N TYR A 87 7.59 9.50 6.34
CA TYR A 87 6.78 8.29 6.21
C TYR A 87 7.50 7.06 6.78
N ILE A 88 8.79 6.88 6.47
CA ILE A 88 9.59 5.77 7.01
C ILE A 88 9.68 5.88 8.53
N ASP A 89 10.00 7.06 9.07
CA ASP A 89 10.07 7.30 10.52
C ASP A 89 8.73 6.98 11.19
N ARG A 90 7.61 7.40 10.61
CA ARG A 90 6.28 7.12 11.15
C ARG A 90 5.95 5.63 11.14
N ILE A 91 6.25 4.91 10.05
CA ILE A 91 6.03 3.46 9.99
C ILE A 91 6.93 2.75 11.00
N PHE A 92 8.18 3.18 11.11
CA PHE A 92 9.13 2.65 12.09
C PHE A 92 8.64 2.88 13.52
N SER A 93 8.12 4.07 13.85
CA SER A 93 7.64 4.39 15.21
C SER A 93 6.41 3.58 15.61
N ILE A 94 5.59 3.17 14.64
CA ILE A 94 4.41 2.30 14.82
C ILE A 94 4.83 0.85 15.07
N VAL A 95 5.75 0.34 14.24
CA VAL A 95 6.11 -1.09 14.24
C VAL A 95 7.20 -1.40 15.27
N ARG A 96 8.16 -0.50 15.47
CA ARG A 96 9.32 -0.66 16.37
C ARG A 96 10.03 -2.01 16.19
N PRO A 97 10.56 -2.32 15.00
CA PRO A 97 11.23 -3.60 14.76
C PRO A 97 12.41 -3.78 15.72
N ARG A 98 12.58 -5.00 16.24
CA ARG A 98 13.60 -5.33 17.25
C ARG A 98 14.84 -6.01 16.69
N LYS A 99 14.83 -6.46 15.43
CA LYS A 99 15.94 -7.19 14.81
C LYS A 99 16.33 -6.65 13.45
N LEU A 100 15.36 -6.42 12.55
CA LEU A 100 15.63 -6.10 11.16
C LEU A 100 14.72 -5.00 10.62
N LEU A 101 15.31 -4.07 9.88
CA LEU A 101 14.61 -3.19 8.93
C LEU A 101 15.13 -3.48 7.52
N TYR A 102 14.26 -3.96 6.64
CA TYR A 102 14.56 -4.20 5.23
C TYR A 102 13.85 -3.15 4.37
N ILE A 103 14.61 -2.37 3.61
CA ILE A 103 14.09 -1.31 2.75
C ILE A 103 14.30 -1.73 1.30
N ALA A 104 13.21 -1.94 0.55
CA ALA A 104 13.25 -2.42 -0.82
C ALA A 104 12.75 -1.34 -1.79
N MET A 105 13.62 -0.92 -2.70
CA MET A 105 13.21 -0.15 -3.88
C MET A 105 13.00 -1.09 -5.07
N ASP A 106 12.04 -0.74 -5.93
CA ASP A 106 11.90 -1.40 -7.22
C ASP A 106 13.17 -1.25 -8.05
N GLY A 107 13.62 -2.36 -8.59
CA GLY A 107 14.59 -2.40 -9.68
C GLY A 107 13.95 -2.89 -10.98
N VAL A 108 14.77 -3.36 -11.91
CA VAL A 108 14.29 -3.82 -13.21
C VAL A 108 13.38 -5.03 -13.03
N ALA A 109 12.09 -4.87 -13.33
CA ALA A 109 11.06 -5.91 -13.17
C ALA A 109 11.05 -6.92 -14.34
N PRO A 110 10.44 -8.10 -14.15
CA PRO A 110 10.25 -9.07 -15.23
C PRO A 110 9.41 -8.52 -16.40
N ARG A 111 9.58 -9.11 -17.59
CA ARG A 111 8.88 -8.67 -18.81
C ARG A 111 7.35 -8.60 -18.67
N ALA A 112 6.74 -9.53 -17.94
CA ALA A 112 5.30 -9.55 -17.72
C ALA A 112 4.84 -8.30 -16.95
N LYS A 113 5.55 -7.93 -15.87
CA LYS A 113 5.28 -6.69 -15.13
C LYS A 113 5.56 -5.46 -15.97
N LEU A 114 6.66 -5.43 -16.74
CA LEU A 114 6.98 -4.30 -17.62
C LEU A 114 5.88 -4.02 -18.65
N HIS A 115 5.22 -5.06 -19.16
CA HIS A 115 4.08 -4.89 -20.06
C HIS A 115 2.90 -4.21 -19.35
N ASN A 116 2.56 -4.65 -18.15
CA ASN A 116 1.49 -4.05 -17.35
C ASN A 116 1.82 -2.60 -16.93
N GLN A 117 3.03 -2.36 -16.42
CA GLN A 117 3.51 -1.01 -16.09
C GLN A 117 3.48 -0.07 -17.30
N ARG A 118 3.89 -0.54 -18.48
CA ARG A 118 3.79 0.22 -19.73
C ARG A 118 2.33 0.60 -19.99
N THR A 119 1.41 -0.35 -20.01
CA THR A 119 -0.01 -0.08 -20.26
C THR A 119 -0.60 0.91 -19.26
N LYS A 120 -0.33 0.72 -17.95
CA LYS A 120 -0.78 1.63 -16.87
C LYS A 120 -0.29 3.07 -17.11
N ARG A 121 1.00 3.25 -17.44
CA ARG A 121 1.58 4.58 -17.70
C ARG A 121 1.02 5.26 -18.94
N PHE A 122 0.85 4.51 -20.04
CA PHE A 122 0.23 5.03 -21.26
C PHE A 122 -1.21 5.50 -21.01
N LEU A 123 -1.99 4.73 -20.24
CA LEU A 123 -3.36 5.11 -19.85
C LEU A 123 -3.36 6.34 -18.94
N GLN A 124 -2.51 6.41 -17.91
CA GLN A 124 -2.43 7.58 -17.05
C GLN A 124 -2.13 8.88 -17.81
N VAL A 125 -1.19 8.85 -18.76
CA VAL A 125 -0.87 10.02 -19.59
C VAL A 125 -2.07 10.40 -20.46
N LYS A 126 -2.72 9.42 -21.10
CA LYS A 126 -3.91 9.64 -21.93
C LYS A 126 -5.06 10.25 -21.11
N ASP A 127 -5.38 9.65 -19.96
CA ASP A 127 -6.45 10.09 -19.06
C ASP A 127 -6.16 11.50 -18.52
N THR A 128 -4.91 11.80 -18.21
CA THR A 128 -4.49 13.15 -17.80
C THR A 128 -4.73 14.17 -18.90
N ILE A 129 -4.34 13.88 -20.15
CA ILE A 129 -4.57 14.77 -21.30
C ILE A 129 -6.07 14.98 -21.55
N GLU A 130 -6.86 13.91 -21.51
CA GLU A 130 -8.32 13.97 -21.71
C GLU A 130 -8.99 14.79 -20.61
N LYS A 131 -8.60 14.57 -19.35
CA LYS A 131 -9.09 15.32 -18.19
C LYS A 131 -8.74 16.80 -18.27
N THR A 132 -7.51 17.15 -18.66
CA THR A 132 -7.10 18.56 -18.85
C THR A 132 -7.96 19.24 -19.92
N LYS A 133 -8.19 18.59 -21.07
CA LYS A 133 -9.06 19.12 -22.12
C LYS A 133 -10.51 19.31 -21.63
N GLN A 134 -11.01 18.36 -20.83
CA GLN A 134 -12.36 18.44 -20.26
C GLN A 134 -12.47 19.61 -19.27
N ILE A 135 -11.49 19.78 -18.38
CA ILE A 135 -11.44 20.90 -17.43
C ILE A 135 -11.40 22.24 -18.18
N GLU A 136 -10.56 22.37 -19.21
CA GLU A 136 -10.49 23.59 -20.01
C GLU A 136 -11.80 23.92 -20.73
N ARG A 137 -12.49 22.90 -21.26
CA ARG A 137 -13.78 23.08 -21.90
C ARG A 137 -14.82 23.60 -20.90
N ILE A 138 -14.91 22.97 -19.72
CA ILE A 138 -15.87 23.38 -18.67
C ILE A 138 -15.53 24.77 -18.15
N LYS A 139 -14.25 25.11 -17.96
CA LYS A 139 -13.83 26.47 -17.61
C LYS A 139 -14.32 27.51 -18.64
N ARG A 140 -14.21 27.22 -19.94
CA ARG A 140 -14.72 28.10 -21.02
C ARG A 140 -16.24 28.22 -20.98
N GLU A 141 -16.96 27.14 -20.74
CA GLU A 141 -18.43 27.14 -20.62
C GLU A 141 -18.89 27.94 -19.39
N ILE A 142 -18.21 27.82 -18.25
CA ILE A 142 -18.48 28.62 -17.03
C ILE A 142 -18.30 30.11 -17.33
N LEU A 143 -17.19 30.51 -17.95
CA LEU A 143 -16.92 31.91 -18.31
C LEU A 143 -17.94 32.45 -19.32
N ALA A 144 -18.32 31.65 -20.32
CA ALA A 144 -19.33 32.02 -21.31
C ALA A 144 -20.73 32.22 -20.68
N ASN A 145 -21.05 31.44 -19.64
CA ASN A 145 -22.28 31.56 -18.87
C ASN A 145 -22.23 32.65 -17.79
N GLY A 146 -21.17 33.47 -17.75
CA GLY A 146 -21.00 34.56 -16.77
C GLY A 146 -20.59 34.11 -15.37
N GLY A 147 -20.21 32.84 -15.20
CA GLY A 147 -19.71 32.30 -13.93
C GLY A 147 -18.28 32.75 -13.62
N LEU A 148 -17.96 32.89 -12.34
CA LEU A 148 -16.62 33.27 -11.88
C LEU A 148 -15.79 32.03 -11.59
N LEU A 149 -14.56 32.01 -12.08
CA LEU A 149 -13.56 31.03 -11.68
C LEU A 149 -12.78 31.57 -10.47
N PRO A 150 -12.19 30.67 -9.63
CA PRO A 150 -11.20 31.10 -8.65
C PRO A 150 -10.16 31.97 -9.34
N LYS A 151 -9.73 33.06 -8.68
CA LYS A 151 -8.58 33.81 -9.17
C LYS A 151 -7.45 32.80 -9.33
N ASP A 152 -6.99 32.60 -10.55
CA ASP A 152 -5.78 31.84 -10.77
C ASP A 152 -4.73 32.54 -9.91
N ASN A 153 -4.13 31.83 -8.96
CA ASN A 153 -2.84 32.27 -8.46
C ASN A 153 -1.94 32.20 -9.70
N HIS A 154 -1.81 33.32 -10.41
CA HIS A 154 -1.20 33.50 -11.73
C HIS A 154 0.33 33.24 -11.74
N GLN A 155 0.80 32.32 -10.91
CA GLN A 155 2.12 31.69 -10.98
C GLN A 155 2.01 30.18 -11.32
N LYS A 156 0.83 29.69 -11.71
CA LYS A 156 0.65 28.30 -12.18
C LYS A 156 0.97 28.09 -13.66
N GLU A 157 1.34 29.13 -14.40
CA GLU A 157 1.90 29.00 -15.74
C GLU A 157 3.37 28.56 -15.63
N GLN A 158 3.65 27.31 -16.00
CA GLN A 158 4.96 26.64 -16.11
C GLN A 158 5.60 26.04 -14.85
N ILE A 159 4.87 25.78 -13.75
CA ILE A 159 5.44 24.89 -12.72
C ILE A 159 5.22 23.45 -13.17
N LYS A 160 6.31 22.76 -13.55
CA LYS A 160 6.28 21.34 -13.92
C LYS A 160 5.75 20.53 -12.73
N LEU A 161 4.54 19.98 -12.88
CA LEU A 161 4.06 18.90 -12.02
C LEU A 161 5.11 17.79 -12.00
N PHE A 162 5.35 17.20 -10.83
CA PHE A 162 6.24 16.06 -10.69
C PHE A 162 5.80 14.94 -11.64
N ASP A 163 6.69 14.51 -12.53
CA ASP A 163 6.38 13.45 -13.49
C ASP A 163 6.46 12.09 -12.79
N GLU A 164 5.31 11.50 -12.46
CA GLU A 164 5.23 10.18 -11.81
C GLU A 164 5.97 9.07 -12.59
N ASN A 165 6.21 9.24 -13.91
CA ASN A 165 6.99 8.28 -14.69
C ASN A 165 8.48 8.26 -14.31
N CYS A 166 8.98 9.30 -13.63
CA CYS A 166 10.34 9.30 -13.12
C CYS A 166 10.55 8.31 -11.96
N ILE A 167 9.47 7.78 -11.37
CA ILE A 167 9.50 6.66 -10.42
C ILE A 167 9.72 5.35 -11.21
N THR A 168 10.92 5.21 -11.76
CA THR A 168 11.36 4.04 -12.55
C THR A 168 12.85 3.84 -12.33
N PRO A 169 13.32 2.60 -12.14
CA PRO A 169 14.76 2.31 -12.12
C PRO A 169 15.49 2.92 -13.32
N GLY A 170 16.66 3.49 -13.08
CA GLY A 170 17.50 4.12 -14.11
C GLY A 170 17.23 5.61 -14.38
N THR A 171 16.27 6.24 -13.69
CA THR A 171 16.04 7.69 -13.80
C THR A 171 16.96 8.49 -12.85
N PRO A 172 17.26 9.77 -13.16
CA PRO A 172 18.02 10.63 -12.25
C PRO A 172 17.38 10.76 -10.86
N PHE A 173 16.06 10.87 -10.81
CA PHE A 173 15.30 10.92 -9.56
C PHE A 173 15.53 9.69 -8.68
N MET A 174 15.45 8.47 -9.25
CA MET A 174 15.65 7.24 -8.47
C MET A 174 17.09 7.06 -7.99
N SER A 175 18.08 7.55 -8.75
CA SER A 175 19.48 7.60 -8.32
C SER A 175 19.66 8.55 -7.14
N LYS A 176 19.15 9.78 -7.26
CA LYS A 176 19.20 10.79 -6.19
C LYS A 176 18.49 10.29 -4.93
N LEU A 177 17.30 9.71 -5.07
CA LEU A 177 16.55 9.14 -3.95
C LEU A 177 17.33 8.00 -3.26
N SER A 178 18.02 7.15 -4.01
CA SER A 178 18.84 6.07 -3.44
C SER A 178 19.99 6.63 -2.59
N ASP A 179 20.68 7.66 -3.06
CA ASP A 179 21.78 8.32 -2.31
C ASP A 179 21.25 9.02 -1.05
N CYS A 180 20.11 9.71 -1.18
CA CYS A 180 19.44 10.35 -0.06
C CYS A 180 18.98 9.33 1.01
N LEU A 181 18.44 8.18 0.60
CA LEU A 181 18.04 7.11 1.52
C LEU A 181 19.23 6.49 2.24
N LEU A 182 20.36 6.29 1.55
CA LEU A 182 21.61 5.84 2.19
C LEU A 182 22.04 6.81 3.28
N TYR A 183 22.09 8.10 2.97
CA TYR A 183 22.41 9.14 3.97
C TYR A 183 21.42 9.12 5.14
N TYR A 184 20.11 9.03 4.86
CA TYR A 184 19.07 8.96 5.88
C TYR A 184 19.26 7.77 6.81
N ILE A 185 19.53 6.57 6.28
CA ILE A 185 19.79 5.36 7.05
C ILE A 185 21.01 5.56 7.96
N TYR A 186 22.14 6.03 7.44
CA TYR A 186 23.33 6.30 8.25
C TYR A 186 23.06 7.33 9.35
N ASN A 187 22.32 8.39 9.03
CA ASN A 187 21.95 9.40 10.01
C ASN A 187 21.05 8.84 11.12
N ARG A 188 20.08 7.97 10.78
CA ARG A 188 19.21 7.32 11.76
C ARG A 188 19.97 6.33 12.63
N MET A 189 20.84 5.49 12.05
CA MET A 189 21.70 4.59 12.82
C MET A 189 22.63 5.36 13.78
N ASN A 190 23.12 6.54 13.42
CA ASN A 190 23.99 7.32 14.30
C ASN A 190 23.25 8.07 15.42
N ARG A 191 21.97 8.43 15.22
CA ARG A 191 21.24 9.33 16.12
C ARG A 191 20.08 8.70 16.88
N ASN A 192 19.52 7.59 16.39
CA ASN A 192 18.35 6.94 16.98
C ASN A 192 18.77 5.61 17.63
N LEU A 193 18.56 5.50 18.95
CA LEU A 193 18.92 4.31 19.75
C LEU A 193 18.22 3.04 19.27
N ALA A 194 16.96 3.12 18.82
CA ALA A 194 16.23 1.95 18.34
C ALA A 194 16.83 1.42 17.02
N TRP A 195 17.34 2.30 16.16
CA TRP A 195 18.02 1.92 14.92
C TRP A 195 19.41 1.31 15.17
N GLN A 196 20.08 1.71 16.25
CA GLN A 196 21.39 1.15 16.62
C GLN A 196 21.32 -0.31 17.03
N SER A 197 20.17 -0.76 17.55
CA SER A 197 19.96 -2.13 18.01
C SER A 197 19.54 -3.12 16.92
N ILE A 198 19.35 -2.67 15.68
CA ILE A 198 18.84 -3.51 14.58
C ILE A 198 19.80 -3.57 13.41
N ILE A 199 19.61 -4.60 12.59
CA ILE A 199 20.24 -4.71 11.27
C ILE A 199 19.37 -3.92 10.29
N VAL A 200 20.00 -3.08 9.46
CA VAL A 200 19.31 -2.38 8.37
C VAL A 200 19.85 -2.90 7.04
N ILE A 201 18.96 -3.43 6.19
CA ILE A 201 19.29 -3.87 4.84
C ILE A 201 18.60 -2.93 3.86
N PHE A 202 19.38 -2.34 2.95
CA PHE A 202 18.86 -1.49 1.88
C PHE A 202 19.10 -2.15 0.53
N SER A 203 18.01 -2.55 -0.12
CA SER A 203 18.01 -3.00 -1.50
C SER A 203 17.64 -1.82 -2.41
N ASN A 204 18.65 -1.21 -3.02
CA ASN A 204 18.48 -0.06 -3.92
C ASN A 204 17.80 -0.45 -5.27
N ALA A 205 17.59 0.56 -6.12
CA ALA A 205 16.96 0.40 -7.43
C ALA A 205 17.85 -0.27 -8.50
N ASN A 206 19.14 -0.46 -8.24
CA ASN A 206 20.05 -1.14 -9.17
C ASN A 206 19.96 -2.66 -9.05
N GLU A 207 19.57 -3.16 -7.88
CA GLU A 207 19.25 -4.58 -7.71
C GLU A 207 18.00 -4.94 -8.53
N PRO A 208 18.02 -5.96 -9.40
CA PRO A 208 16.87 -6.32 -10.23
C PRO A 208 15.71 -6.90 -9.40
N GLY A 209 14.49 -6.75 -9.90
CA GLY A 209 13.27 -7.27 -9.28
C GLY A 209 12.37 -6.19 -8.65
N GLU A 210 11.11 -6.55 -8.44
CA GLU A 210 10.11 -5.73 -7.74
C GLU A 210 10.35 -5.75 -6.22
N GLY A 211 10.09 -4.64 -5.53
CA GLY A 211 10.34 -4.47 -4.10
C GLY A 211 9.68 -5.56 -3.26
N GLU A 212 8.40 -5.81 -3.47
CA GLU A 212 7.66 -6.90 -2.82
C GLU A 212 8.31 -8.27 -3.06
N HIS A 213 8.72 -8.58 -4.30
CA HIS A 213 9.33 -9.86 -4.61
C HIS A 213 10.74 -10.02 -4.02
N LYS A 214 11.52 -8.94 -3.93
CA LYS A 214 12.82 -8.94 -3.24
C LYS A 214 12.64 -9.24 -1.75
N ILE A 215 11.66 -8.61 -1.10
CA ILE A 215 11.30 -8.86 0.31
C ILE A 215 10.93 -10.33 0.50
N ILE A 216 9.99 -10.84 -0.31
CA ILE A 216 9.51 -12.22 -0.20
C ILE A 216 10.64 -13.22 -0.44
N ASN A 217 11.50 -12.98 -1.44
CA ASN A 217 12.65 -13.84 -1.71
C ASN A 217 13.66 -13.82 -0.56
N PHE A 218 13.92 -12.65 0.03
CA PHE A 218 14.77 -12.54 1.21
C PHE A 218 14.22 -13.36 2.38
N ILE A 219 12.92 -13.24 2.68
CA ILE A 219 12.29 -14.04 3.74
C ILE A 219 12.43 -15.53 3.44
N ARG A 220 12.06 -15.99 2.23
CA ARG A 220 12.20 -17.41 1.84
C ARG A 220 13.61 -17.95 2.02
N GLN A 221 14.64 -17.15 1.74
CA GLN A 221 16.03 -17.54 1.96
C GLN A 221 16.39 -17.66 3.44
N GLN A 222 15.76 -16.89 4.34
CA GLN A 222 15.93 -17.09 5.78
C GLN A 222 15.27 -18.39 6.25
N LEU A 223 14.11 -18.74 5.68
CA LEU A 223 13.36 -19.95 6.06
C LEU A 223 14.10 -21.26 5.78
N THR A 224 15.05 -21.25 4.84
CA THR A 224 15.86 -22.44 4.52
C THR A 224 17.02 -22.65 5.49
N GLN A 225 17.29 -21.69 6.37
CA GLN A 225 18.35 -21.80 7.37
C GLN A 225 17.94 -22.76 8.49
N LEU A 226 18.89 -23.61 8.92
CA LEU A 226 18.64 -24.67 9.91
C LEU A 226 18.35 -24.12 11.31
N ASP A 227 18.90 -22.95 11.64
CA ASP A 227 18.77 -22.24 12.91
C ASP A 227 17.69 -21.14 12.88
N TYR A 228 16.86 -21.12 11.83
CA TYR A 228 15.79 -20.14 11.69
C TYR A 228 14.75 -20.27 12.81
N ASN A 229 14.48 -19.15 13.49
CA ASN A 229 13.48 -19.08 14.55
C ASN A 229 12.08 -18.82 13.94
N LYS A 230 11.20 -19.82 14.01
CA LYS A 230 9.81 -19.74 13.50
C LYS A 230 8.90 -18.77 14.25
N ASN A 231 9.32 -18.29 15.43
CA ASN A 231 8.56 -17.33 16.22
C ASN A 231 8.94 -15.88 15.88
N ILE A 232 9.64 -15.63 14.77
CA ILE A 232 9.94 -14.27 14.31
C ILE A 232 8.65 -13.61 13.83
N HIS A 233 8.37 -12.41 14.34
CA HIS A 233 7.24 -11.60 13.93
C HIS A 233 7.62 -10.68 12.76
N HIS A 234 7.03 -10.93 11.59
CA HIS A 234 7.25 -10.17 10.37
C HIS A 234 6.16 -9.13 10.12
N VAL A 235 6.57 -7.94 9.71
CA VAL A 235 5.67 -6.87 9.28
C VAL A 235 6.04 -6.40 7.88
N LEU A 236 5.14 -6.57 6.92
CA LEU A 236 5.31 -6.04 5.56
C LEU A 236 4.50 -4.76 5.40
N TYR A 237 5.12 -3.68 4.93
CA TYR A 237 4.43 -2.46 4.55
C TYR A 237 4.12 -2.47 3.05
N GLY A 238 2.85 -2.26 2.73
CA GLY A 238 2.38 -1.96 1.38
C GLY A 238 0.87 -2.11 1.22
N THR A 239 0.32 -1.55 0.15
CA THR A 239 -1.14 -1.50 -0.09
C THR A 239 -1.65 -2.54 -1.07
N ASP A 240 -0.73 -3.26 -1.71
CA ASP A 240 -1.07 -4.20 -2.77
C ASP A 240 -1.70 -5.47 -2.22
N ALA A 241 -2.72 -5.96 -2.93
CA ALA A 241 -3.37 -7.22 -2.61
C ALA A 241 -2.41 -8.39 -2.82
N ASP A 242 -1.45 -8.21 -3.73
CA ASP A 242 -0.38 -9.16 -4.03
C ASP A 242 0.47 -9.42 -2.77
N LEU A 243 0.71 -8.42 -1.91
CA LEU A 243 1.39 -8.63 -0.63
C LEU A 243 0.64 -9.57 0.33
N ILE A 244 -0.70 -9.56 0.34
CA ILE A 244 -1.49 -10.51 1.15
C ILE A 244 -1.27 -11.91 0.62
N ILE A 245 -1.40 -12.09 -0.70
CA ILE A 245 -1.20 -13.38 -1.36
C ILE A 245 0.22 -13.88 -1.15
N LEU A 246 1.23 -13.05 -1.44
CA LEU A 246 2.64 -13.35 -1.27
C LEU A 246 2.97 -13.68 0.20
N GLY A 247 2.45 -12.91 1.16
CA GLY A 247 2.61 -13.17 2.58
C GLY A 247 2.02 -14.52 2.98
N LEU A 248 0.86 -14.91 2.44
CA LEU A 248 0.29 -16.24 2.69
C LEU A 248 1.18 -17.36 2.14
N THR A 249 1.89 -17.16 1.02
CA THR A 249 2.81 -18.19 0.45
C THR A 249 4.07 -18.46 1.29
N LEU A 250 4.40 -17.61 2.26
CA LEU A 250 5.63 -17.74 3.05
C LEU A 250 5.58 -18.83 4.12
N ASP A 251 4.40 -19.40 4.42
CA ASP A 251 4.21 -20.43 5.46
C ASP A 251 4.75 -20.07 6.87
N GLU A 252 4.99 -18.78 7.13
CA GLU A 252 5.51 -18.28 8.42
C GLU A 252 4.41 -18.06 9.47
N CYS A 253 4.67 -18.42 10.73
CA CYS A 253 3.66 -18.38 11.79
C CYS A 253 3.15 -16.98 12.12
N HIS A 254 3.98 -15.94 12.00
CA HIS A 254 3.63 -14.57 12.42
C HIS A 254 3.92 -13.55 11.31
N ILE A 255 2.96 -13.38 10.40
CA ILE A 255 3.03 -12.35 9.36
C ILE A 255 1.89 -11.34 9.53
N THR A 256 2.25 -10.07 9.61
CA THR A 256 1.32 -8.94 9.62
C THR A 256 1.62 -8.01 8.45
N ILE A 257 0.60 -7.46 7.82
CA ILE A 257 0.73 -6.37 6.85
C ILE A 257 0.30 -5.06 7.49
N ILE A 258 1.08 -4.00 7.32
CA ILE A 258 0.71 -2.64 7.71
C ILE A 258 0.41 -1.82 6.45
N ARG A 259 -0.71 -1.11 6.47
CA ARG A 259 -1.15 -0.27 5.34
C ARG A 259 -1.96 0.93 5.80
N ASN A 260 -2.07 1.92 4.93
CA ASN A 260 -3.00 3.02 5.11
C ASN A 260 -4.45 2.53 5.12
N GLU A 261 -5.28 3.07 6.02
CA GLU A 261 -6.71 2.82 6.00
C GLU A 261 -7.33 3.47 4.75
N PHE A 262 -7.99 2.64 3.95
CA PHE A 262 -8.81 3.13 2.85
C PHE A 262 -10.17 3.60 3.37
N LYS A 263 -10.44 4.90 3.25
CA LYS A 263 -11.76 5.49 3.53
C LYS A 263 -12.49 5.76 2.21
N PRO A 264 -13.47 4.92 1.83
CA PRO A 264 -14.28 5.18 0.64
C PRO A 264 -15.08 6.47 0.81
N SER A 265 -15.33 7.16 -0.30
CA SER A 265 -16.31 8.27 -0.37
C SER A 265 -15.99 9.49 0.49
N GLN A 266 -14.71 9.78 0.75
CA GLN A 266 -14.37 11.10 1.31
C GLN A 266 -14.75 12.18 0.30
N PRO A 267 -15.52 13.21 0.70
CA PRO A 267 -15.87 14.29 -0.19
C PRO A 267 -14.58 14.97 -0.63
N ARG A 268 -14.39 15.14 -1.94
CA ARG A 268 -13.27 15.87 -2.52
C ARG A 268 -13.76 17.23 -3.03
N PRO A 269 -12.98 18.30 -2.89
CA PRO A 269 -13.34 19.57 -3.49
C PRO A 269 -13.30 19.45 -5.01
N CYS A 270 -14.20 20.15 -5.69
CA CYS A 270 -14.23 20.23 -7.14
C CYS A 270 -12.92 20.81 -7.67
N GLU A 271 -12.28 20.16 -8.65
CA GLU A 271 -10.98 20.60 -9.17
C GLU A 271 -11.03 21.97 -9.88
N ILE A 272 -12.23 22.43 -10.28
CA ILE A 272 -12.44 23.71 -10.97
C ILE A 272 -12.71 24.85 -10.00
N CYS A 273 -13.74 24.75 -9.17
CA CYS A 273 -14.15 25.84 -8.26
C CYS A 273 -13.75 25.61 -6.79
N GLN A 274 -13.19 24.44 -6.47
CA GLN A 274 -12.71 24.05 -5.14
C GLN A 274 -13.80 23.96 -4.07
N GLN A 275 -15.08 23.97 -4.47
CA GLN A 275 -16.23 23.74 -3.59
C GLN A 275 -16.59 22.24 -3.51
N PHE A 276 -17.19 21.82 -2.40
CA PHE A 276 -17.68 20.45 -2.21
C PHE A 276 -19.11 20.26 -2.74
N GLY A 277 -19.54 19.00 -2.88
CA GLY A 277 -20.95 18.64 -3.14
C GLY A 277 -21.34 18.54 -4.61
N HIS A 278 -20.39 18.59 -5.54
CA HIS A 278 -20.65 18.37 -6.97
C HIS A 278 -19.42 17.81 -7.70
N ASP A 279 -19.66 17.20 -8.85
CA ASP A 279 -18.62 16.71 -9.75
C ASP A 279 -18.18 17.78 -10.75
N ILE A 280 -17.00 17.59 -11.34
CA ILE A 280 -16.42 18.51 -12.34
C ILE A 280 -17.42 18.85 -13.45
N ILE A 281 -18.20 17.86 -13.91
CA ILE A 281 -19.17 17.97 -15.01
C ILE A 281 -20.35 18.89 -14.65
N THR A 282 -20.72 18.98 -13.36
CA THR A 282 -21.86 19.79 -12.90
C THR A 282 -21.42 21.12 -12.27
N CYS A 283 -20.13 21.47 -12.39
CA CYS A 283 -19.57 22.69 -11.84
C CYS A 283 -20.14 23.95 -12.50
N LYS A 284 -20.59 24.90 -11.67
CA LYS A 284 -21.13 26.21 -12.10
C LYS A 284 -20.20 27.39 -11.79
N GLY A 285 -18.97 27.13 -11.35
CA GLY A 285 -18.06 28.17 -10.85
C GLY A 285 -18.39 28.61 -9.41
N ILE A 286 -17.83 29.75 -8.99
CA ILE A 286 -18.02 30.31 -7.65
C ILE A 286 -19.35 31.05 -7.59
N THR A 287 -20.25 30.62 -6.69
CA THR A 287 -21.62 31.15 -6.55
C THR A 287 -21.78 32.26 -5.49
N THR A 288 -20.89 32.37 -4.50
CA THR A 288 -20.93 33.44 -3.47
C THR A 288 -19.53 33.73 -2.91
N LYS A 289 -19.26 34.99 -2.54
CA LYS A 289 -18.03 35.45 -1.83
C LYS A 289 -17.98 34.95 -0.36
N GLU A 290 -18.30 33.68 -0.12
CA GLU A 290 -18.15 33.13 1.22
C GLU A 290 -16.68 32.80 1.46
N LYS A 291 -16.16 33.33 2.57
CA LYS A 291 -14.79 33.14 3.00
C LYS A 291 -14.52 31.65 3.12
N TYR A 292 -13.43 31.22 2.49
CA TYR A 292 -12.81 29.93 2.69
C TYR A 292 -12.46 29.78 4.18
N ASP A 293 -13.30 29.10 4.95
CA ASP A 293 -12.84 28.47 6.17
C ASP A 293 -11.99 27.28 5.75
N GLN A 294 -10.68 27.52 5.67
CA GLN A 294 -9.65 26.48 5.59
C GLN A 294 -9.62 25.71 6.92
N GLN A 295 -10.69 25.00 7.28
CA GLN A 295 -10.53 23.79 8.06
C GLN A 295 -10.15 22.67 7.09
N LEU A 296 -8.96 22.79 6.52
CA LEU A 296 -8.16 21.61 6.18
C LEU A 296 -7.81 20.96 7.53
N ASN A 297 -8.79 20.31 8.16
CA ASN A 297 -8.48 19.26 9.10
C ASN A 297 -7.71 18.25 8.26
N SER A 298 -6.37 18.32 8.34
CA SER A 298 -5.47 17.31 7.81
C SER A 298 -5.94 15.99 8.42
N ILE A 299 -6.77 15.23 7.69
CA ILE A 299 -7.26 13.94 8.13
C ILE A 299 -6.00 13.08 8.20
N LYS A 300 -5.39 13.02 9.40
CA LYS A 300 -4.20 12.22 9.67
C LYS A 300 -4.50 10.81 9.18
N THR A 301 -3.77 10.38 8.13
CA THR A 301 -3.96 9.07 7.51
C THR A 301 -3.74 8.02 8.58
N LYS A 302 -4.75 7.20 8.89
CA LYS A 302 -4.62 6.16 9.93
C LYS A 302 -4.01 4.90 9.33
N TYR A 303 -3.19 4.20 10.11
CA TYR A 303 -2.67 2.89 9.73
C TYR A 303 -3.50 1.76 10.33
N ILE A 304 -3.52 0.63 9.61
CA ILE A 304 -4.16 -0.60 10.03
C ILE A 304 -3.17 -1.76 9.88
N PHE A 305 -3.23 -2.70 10.82
CA PHE A 305 -2.61 -4.00 10.69
C PHE A 305 -3.62 -5.01 10.13
N VAL A 306 -3.12 -5.88 9.26
CA VAL A 306 -3.83 -7.03 8.69
C VAL A 306 -3.03 -8.27 9.09
N ASP A 307 -3.58 -9.07 9.98
CA ASP A 307 -2.89 -10.24 10.54
C ASP A 307 -3.18 -11.48 9.67
N LEU A 308 -2.15 -11.96 8.97
CA LEU A 308 -2.27 -13.10 8.08
C LEU A 308 -2.32 -14.43 8.83
N SER A 309 -1.82 -14.47 10.06
CA SER A 309 -1.90 -15.65 10.92
C SER A 309 -3.34 -15.89 11.34
N LEU A 310 -4.02 -14.83 11.80
CA LEU A 310 -5.46 -14.84 12.07
C LEU A 310 -6.28 -15.22 10.82
N LEU A 311 -5.92 -14.68 9.65
CA LEU A 311 -6.59 -15.05 8.40
C LEU A 311 -6.45 -16.55 8.09
N ARG A 312 -5.27 -17.15 8.28
CA ARG A 312 -5.07 -18.59 8.09
C ARG A 312 -5.94 -19.40 9.06
N ASP A 313 -5.98 -19.00 10.32
CA ASP A 313 -6.80 -19.68 11.33
C ASP A 313 -8.29 -19.61 10.99
N GLU A 314 -8.80 -18.43 10.60
CA GLU A 314 -10.19 -18.27 10.17
C GLU A 314 -10.48 -19.08 8.88
N LEU A 315 -9.54 -19.12 7.93
CA LEU A 315 -9.66 -19.96 6.73
C LEU A 315 -9.76 -21.44 7.10
N TYR A 316 -8.92 -21.93 8.02
CA TYR A 316 -8.95 -23.32 8.46
C TYR A 316 -10.22 -23.67 9.25
N GLN A 317 -10.74 -22.75 10.05
CA GLN A 317 -12.00 -22.94 10.77
C GLN A 317 -13.22 -22.92 9.84
N SER A 318 -13.18 -22.12 8.76
CA SER A 318 -14.25 -22.05 7.75
C SER A 318 -14.39 -23.33 6.89
N LEU A 319 -13.52 -24.32 7.11
CA LEU A 319 -13.54 -25.60 6.43
C LEU A 319 -14.31 -26.62 7.26
N GLU A 320 -15.61 -26.72 6.99
CA GLU A 320 -16.37 -27.92 7.31
C GLU A 320 -15.88 -29.06 6.39
N ILE A 321 -14.81 -29.74 6.80
CA ILE A 321 -14.27 -30.86 6.04
C ILE A 321 -15.21 -32.05 6.22
N ASP A 322 -15.87 -32.44 5.13
CA ASP A 322 -16.56 -33.72 5.07
C ASP A 322 -15.58 -34.86 5.40
N LYS A 323 -15.96 -35.72 6.35
CA LYS A 323 -15.12 -36.84 6.84
C LYS A 323 -14.81 -37.92 5.79
N GLN A 324 -15.16 -37.69 4.51
CA GLN A 324 -15.07 -38.65 3.40
C GLN A 324 -13.91 -38.37 2.42
N LEU A 325 -12.92 -37.57 2.79
CA LEU A 325 -11.75 -37.34 1.94
C LEU A 325 -11.00 -38.65 1.65
N LEU A 326 -10.64 -38.86 0.37
CA LEU A 326 -9.89 -40.04 -0.09
C LEU A 326 -8.37 -39.96 0.21
N PHE A 327 -7.90 -38.88 0.83
CA PHE A 327 -6.49 -38.62 1.12
C PHE A 327 -6.31 -37.93 2.48
N LYS A 328 -5.05 -37.86 2.95
CA LYS A 328 -4.71 -37.20 4.21
C LYS A 328 -4.80 -35.68 4.07
N TRP A 329 -5.59 -35.07 4.95
CA TRP A 329 -5.71 -33.61 5.02
C TRP A 329 -4.39 -32.91 5.38
N ASP A 330 -4.14 -31.79 4.71
CA ASP A 330 -2.96 -30.94 4.82
C ASP A 330 -3.41 -29.48 4.58
N HIS A 331 -3.39 -28.72 5.68
CA HIS A 331 -3.79 -27.31 5.69
C HIS A 331 -2.92 -26.42 4.78
N LYS A 332 -1.64 -26.78 4.57
CA LYS A 332 -0.73 -25.99 3.72
C LYS A 332 -1.08 -26.14 2.25
N ARG A 333 -1.37 -27.37 1.83
CA ARG A 333 -1.82 -27.64 0.45
C ARG A 333 -3.16 -26.99 0.15
N PHE A 334 -4.10 -27.04 1.10
CA PHE A 334 -5.35 -26.28 0.97
C PHE A 334 -5.09 -24.77 0.80
N LEU A 335 -4.20 -24.19 1.60
CA LEU A 335 -3.87 -22.77 1.50
C LEU A 335 -3.26 -22.43 0.13
N ASN A 336 -2.38 -23.28 -0.40
CA ASN A 336 -1.81 -23.11 -1.75
C ASN A 336 -2.89 -23.12 -2.84
N ASP A 337 -3.89 -24.00 -2.73
CA ASP A 337 -5.02 -24.05 -3.65
C ASP A 337 -5.91 -22.81 -3.53
N TRP A 338 -6.17 -22.35 -2.30
CA TRP A 338 -6.92 -21.13 -2.04
C TRP A 338 -6.23 -19.90 -2.65
N ILE A 339 -4.91 -19.81 -2.49
CA ILE A 339 -4.08 -18.76 -3.10
C ILE A 339 -4.19 -18.84 -4.62
N PHE A 340 -4.06 -20.04 -5.21
CA PHE A 340 -4.18 -20.24 -6.64
C PHE A 340 -5.55 -19.80 -7.19
N ILE A 341 -6.64 -20.13 -6.49
CA ILE A 341 -7.99 -19.68 -6.82
C ILE A 341 -8.09 -18.14 -6.78
N CYS A 342 -7.50 -17.49 -5.77
CA CYS A 342 -7.49 -16.03 -5.70
C CYS A 342 -6.73 -15.40 -6.88
N ILE A 343 -5.60 -15.99 -7.29
CA ILE A 343 -4.81 -15.53 -8.45
C ILE A 343 -5.61 -15.69 -9.75
N LEU A 344 -6.42 -16.75 -9.90
CA LEU A 344 -7.26 -16.97 -11.09
C LEU A 344 -8.35 -15.90 -11.28
N VAL A 345 -8.86 -15.32 -10.19
CA VAL A 345 -9.89 -14.25 -10.25
C VAL A 345 -9.34 -12.96 -10.86
N GLY A 346 -8.05 -12.71 -10.71
CA GLY A 346 -7.36 -11.61 -11.34
C GLY A 346 -6.02 -11.33 -10.66
N ASN A 347 -5.00 -11.01 -11.46
CA ASN A 347 -3.68 -10.62 -10.99
C ASN A 347 -3.03 -9.68 -12.03
N ASP A 348 -1.88 -9.11 -11.68
CA ASP A 348 -1.17 -8.16 -12.55
C ASP A 348 -0.64 -8.78 -13.86
N PHE A 349 -0.67 -10.10 -14.04
CA PHE A 349 -0.11 -10.82 -15.18
C PHE A 349 -1.16 -11.44 -16.11
N LEU A 350 -2.36 -11.72 -15.60
CA LEU A 350 -3.45 -12.33 -16.36
C LEU A 350 -4.67 -11.40 -16.39
N PRO A 351 -5.32 -11.21 -17.56
CA PRO A 351 -6.57 -10.46 -17.62
C PRO A 351 -7.61 -11.14 -16.74
N ASN A 352 -8.47 -10.33 -16.09
CA ASN A 352 -9.61 -10.88 -15.36
C ASN A 352 -10.46 -11.72 -16.32
N LEU A 353 -10.92 -12.88 -15.87
CA LEU A 353 -11.96 -13.61 -16.58
C LEU A 353 -13.20 -12.70 -16.66
N SER A 354 -13.78 -12.53 -17.85
CA SER A 354 -14.91 -11.62 -18.09
C SER A 354 -16.14 -11.94 -17.25
N SER A 355 -16.36 -13.22 -16.91
CA SER A 355 -17.41 -13.65 -15.99
C SER A 355 -17.12 -13.31 -14.52
N CYS A 356 -15.87 -12.97 -14.18
CA CYS A 356 -15.41 -12.68 -12.82
C CYS A 356 -15.52 -11.21 -12.40
N GLU A 357 -15.81 -10.30 -13.31
CA GLU A 357 -16.01 -8.88 -13.00
C GLU A 357 -17.40 -8.59 -12.41
N ILE A 358 -18.32 -9.56 -12.47
CA ILE A 358 -19.76 -9.34 -12.30
C ILE A 358 -20.27 -9.68 -10.88
N HIS A 359 -19.48 -10.36 -10.03
CA HIS A 359 -19.94 -10.83 -8.71
C HIS A 359 -18.99 -10.46 -7.56
N GLU A 360 -19.54 -9.77 -6.55
CA GLU A 360 -18.85 -9.47 -5.28
C GLU A 360 -18.42 -10.73 -4.50
N ASP A 361 -18.95 -11.92 -4.84
CA ASP A 361 -18.70 -13.18 -4.14
C ASP A 361 -18.10 -14.29 -5.01
N ILE A 362 -17.46 -13.98 -6.14
CA ILE A 362 -16.94 -15.04 -7.01
C ILE A 362 -15.85 -15.89 -6.35
N ILE A 363 -15.08 -15.33 -5.42
CA ILE A 363 -14.10 -16.11 -4.65
C ILE A 363 -14.82 -17.20 -3.83
N LYS A 364 -15.96 -16.87 -3.20
CA LYS A 364 -16.78 -17.87 -2.48
C LYS A 364 -17.31 -18.94 -3.43
N LEU A 365 -17.81 -18.54 -4.60
CA LEU A 365 -18.30 -19.46 -5.62
C LEU A 365 -17.21 -20.45 -6.05
N LEU A 366 -16.01 -19.95 -6.39
CA LEU A 366 -14.90 -20.79 -6.82
C LEU A 366 -14.40 -21.72 -5.70
N ILE A 367 -14.38 -21.26 -4.46
CA ILE A 367 -14.05 -22.08 -3.30
C ILE A 367 -15.09 -23.19 -3.11
N ASN A 368 -16.38 -22.91 -3.27
CA ASN A 368 -17.43 -23.93 -3.17
C ASN A 368 -17.31 -24.98 -4.28
N ILE A 369 -17.07 -24.55 -5.53
CA ILE A 369 -16.82 -25.47 -6.65
C ILE A 369 -15.60 -26.35 -6.37
N TYR A 370 -14.51 -25.76 -5.86
CA TYR A 370 -13.31 -26.49 -5.47
C TYR A 370 -13.60 -27.54 -4.38
N LYS A 371 -14.33 -27.16 -3.31
CA LYS A 371 -14.74 -28.07 -2.23
C LYS A 371 -15.59 -29.24 -2.74
N GLU A 372 -16.55 -28.96 -3.61
CA GLU A 372 -17.50 -29.97 -4.09
C GLU A 372 -16.94 -30.95 -5.10
N ASN A 373 -15.97 -30.52 -5.93
CA ASN A 373 -15.52 -31.27 -7.10
C ASN A 373 -14.07 -31.74 -7.02
N VAL A 374 -13.17 -30.89 -6.52
CA VAL A 374 -11.72 -31.18 -6.53
C VAL A 374 -11.30 -31.81 -5.21
N LEU A 375 -11.64 -31.14 -4.10
CA LEU A 375 -11.18 -31.50 -2.76
C LEU A 375 -11.63 -32.89 -2.32
N LYS A 376 -12.70 -33.46 -2.90
CA LYS A 376 -13.11 -34.86 -2.63
C LYS A 376 -12.08 -35.89 -3.12
N SER A 377 -11.33 -35.54 -4.16
CA SER A 377 -10.39 -36.46 -4.84
C SER A 377 -8.93 -36.13 -4.54
N ASN A 378 -8.53 -34.86 -4.63
CA ASN A 378 -7.17 -34.40 -4.32
C ASN A 378 -7.12 -32.85 -4.21
N TYR A 379 -5.92 -32.30 -3.99
CA TYR A 379 -5.62 -30.87 -4.14
C TYR A 379 -5.52 -30.46 -5.61
N LEU A 380 -5.73 -29.17 -5.88
CA LEU A 380 -5.63 -28.55 -7.20
C LEU A 380 -4.17 -28.35 -7.63
N ASN A 381 -3.28 -28.07 -6.68
CA ASN A 381 -1.86 -27.87 -6.88
C ASN A 381 -1.02 -28.94 -6.16
N ASN A 382 0.08 -29.34 -6.80
CA ASN A 382 1.07 -30.28 -6.27
C ASN A 382 2.36 -29.60 -5.75
N SER A 383 2.34 -28.28 -5.59
CA SER A 383 3.47 -27.53 -5.02
C SER A 383 3.66 -27.93 -3.56
N TYR A 384 4.81 -28.53 -3.25
CA TYR A 384 5.23 -28.95 -1.91
C TYR A 384 5.83 -27.79 -1.12
#